data_AF-A0AAV5MYV4-F1
#
_entry.id   AF-A0AAV5MYV4-F1
#
_cell.length_a   1.000
_cell.length_b   1.000
_cell.length_c   1.000
_cell.angle_alpha   90.00
_cell.angle_beta   90.00
_cell.angle_gamma   90.00
#
_symmetry.space_group_name_H-M   'P 1'
#
loop_
_entity.id
_entity.type
_entity.pdbx_description
1 polymer ?
#
loop_
_entity_poly.entity_id
_entity_poly.type
_entity_poly.pdbx_seq_one_letter_code
_entity_poly.pdbx_strand_id
1 'polypeptide(L)'
;MGVHFTAGLRMLVGCEITSVSAITSHVDKTLPPPDIISSNFNLENGCSGVFVLVASSRSPKIFWRVVGLKGTVQVERQKQDGKHGYTVLFYGADGKCNSSFYPFCGVNEELKCFVHDISKATLKVIKDPNFMSV
;
A
#
# COMPACT_ATOMS: atom_id res chain seq x y z
N MET A 1 2.79 7.19 -7.72
CA MET A 1 2.90 6.98 -6.26
C MET A 1 1.55 7.00 -5.54
N GLY A 2 0.69 8.02 -5.69
CA GLY A 2 -0.62 8.07 -5.01
C GLY A 2 -1.51 6.83 -5.21
N VAL A 3 -1.62 6.33 -6.45
CA VAL A 3 -2.42 5.13 -6.76
C VAL A 3 -1.94 3.87 -6.02
N HIS A 4 -0.63 3.70 -5.82
CA HIS A 4 -0.08 2.57 -5.06
C HIS A 4 -0.42 2.68 -3.57
N PHE A 5 -0.45 3.91 -3.03
CA PHE A 5 -0.89 4.15 -1.66
C PHE A 5 -2.35 3.76 -1.49
N THR A 6 -3.24 4.19 -2.39
CA THR A 6 -4.66 3.85 -2.33
C THR A 6 -4.89 2.34 -2.44
N ALA A 7 -4.22 1.65 -3.35
CA ALA A 7 -4.32 0.19 -3.48
C ALA A 7 -3.83 -0.53 -2.21
N GLY A 8 -2.68 -0.14 -1.68
CA GLY A 8 -2.15 -0.69 -0.43
C GLY A 8 -3.05 -0.41 0.77
N LEU A 9 -3.61 0.80 0.86
CA LEU A 9 -4.56 1.19 1.90
C LEU A 9 -5.79 0.27 1.88
N ARG A 10 -6.44 0.11 0.72
CA ARG A 10 -7.60 -0.78 0.56
C ARG A 10 -7.31 -2.20 1.05
N MET A 11 -6.13 -2.73 0.72
CA MET A 11 -5.69 -4.04 1.19
C MET A 11 -5.49 -4.09 2.72
N LEU A 12 -5.01 -3.01 3.34
CA LEU A 12 -4.75 -2.93 4.77
C LEU A 12 -6.02 -2.70 5.62
N VAL A 13 -6.92 -1.82 5.17
CA VAL A 13 -8.10 -1.41 5.96
C VAL A 13 -9.39 -2.12 5.54
N GLY A 14 -9.42 -2.75 4.36
CA GLY A 14 -10.57 -3.52 3.88
C GLY A 14 -11.84 -2.70 3.59
N CYS A 15 -11.70 -1.39 3.39
CA CYS A 15 -12.80 -0.48 3.07
C CYS A 15 -12.37 0.59 2.06
N GLU A 16 -13.34 1.22 1.41
CA GLU A 16 -13.09 2.24 0.41
C GLU A 16 -12.99 3.66 0.99
N ILE A 17 -12.36 4.53 0.19
CA ILE A 17 -12.33 5.97 0.45
C ILE A 17 -13.65 6.57 -0.03
N THR A 18 -14.34 7.31 0.84
CA THR A 18 -15.63 7.95 0.54
C THR A 18 -15.48 9.41 0.13
N SER A 19 -14.47 10.10 0.66
CA SER A 19 -14.21 11.50 0.34
C SER A 19 -12.74 11.85 0.56
N VAL A 20 -12.27 12.86 -0.18
CA VAL A 20 -10.90 13.39 -0.10
C VAL A 20 -10.96 14.91 -0.14
N SER A 21 -10.14 15.57 0.67
CA SER A 21 -9.79 16.98 0.55
C SER A 21 -8.27 17.10 0.45
N ALA A 22 -7.77 17.89 -0.50
CA ALA A 22 -6.34 17.95 -0.78
C ALA A 22 -5.85 19.36 -1.09
N ILE A 23 -4.62 19.63 -0.68
CA ILE A 23 -3.83 20.80 -1.06
C ILE A 23 -2.62 20.29 -1.85
N THR A 24 -2.34 20.94 -2.98
CA THR A 24 -1.23 20.57 -3.85
C THR A 24 -0.36 21.78 -4.14
N SER A 25 0.94 21.57 -4.35
CA SER A 25 1.84 22.60 -4.85
C SER A 25 2.79 22.05 -5.91
N HIS A 26 3.38 22.96 -6.69
CA HIS A 26 4.44 22.67 -7.63
C HIS A 26 5.66 23.53 -7.30
N VAL A 27 6.64 22.97 -6.59
CA VAL A 27 7.83 23.69 -6.13
C VAL A 27 9.02 23.41 -7.04
N ASP A 28 9.32 22.14 -7.30
CA ASP A 28 10.40 21.75 -8.20
C ASP A 28 9.92 21.69 -9.65
N LYS A 29 10.30 22.72 -10.41
CA LYS A 29 9.93 22.85 -11.84
C LYS A 29 10.61 21.84 -12.75
N THR A 30 11.59 21.07 -12.26
CA THR A 30 12.20 19.97 -13.02
C THR A 30 11.35 18.69 -12.96
N LEU A 31 10.40 18.62 -12.03
CA LEU A 31 9.44 17.52 -11.89
C LEU A 31 8.07 17.90 -12.50
N PRO A 32 7.27 16.91 -12.94
CA PRO A 32 5.89 17.15 -13.32
C PRO A 32 5.03 17.66 -12.15
N PRO A 33 4.10 18.61 -12.37
CA PRO A 33 3.15 19.05 -11.34
C PRO A 33 2.02 18.01 -11.09
N PRO A 34 1.45 17.96 -9.86
CA PRO A 34 1.98 18.53 -8.63
C PRO A 34 3.13 17.65 -8.07
N ASP A 35 4.18 18.28 -7.56
CA ASP A 35 5.29 17.57 -6.90
C ASP A 35 5.05 17.39 -5.40
N ILE A 36 4.05 18.07 -4.84
CA ILE A 36 3.64 17.96 -3.44
C ILE A 36 2.12 17.83 -3.34
N ILE A 37 1.68 16.88 -2.53
CA ILE A 37 0.27 16.64 -2.19
C ILE A 37 0.18 16.43 -0.68
N SER A 38 -0.75 17.12 -0.03
CA SER A 38 -1.20 16.83 1.33
C SER A 38 -2.71 16.70 1.30
N SER A 39 -3.24 15.56 1.75
CA SER A 39 -4.67 15.31 1.72
C SER A 39 -5.18 14.63 2.98
N ASN A 40 -6.44 14.92 3.30
CA ASN A 40 -7.25 14.23 4.27
C ASN A 40 -8.27 13.38 3.51
N PHE A 41 -8.55 12.18 4.01
CA PHE A 41 -9.56 11.30 3.42
C PHE A 41 -10.41 10.65 4.50
N ASN A 42 -11.64 10.30 4.13
CA ASN A 42 -12.55 9.53 4.97
C ASN A 42 -12.80 8.16 4.35
N LEU A 43 -13.01 7.17 5.20
CA LEU A 43 -13.27 5.78 4.86
C LEU A 43 -14.72 5.40 5.17
N GLU A 44 -15.22 4.35 4.53
CA GLU A 44 -16.58 3.84 4.75
C GLU A 44 -16.83 3.40 6.20
N ASN A 45 -15.80 2.91 6.89
CA ASN A 45 -15.88 2.50 8.28
C ASN A 45 -15.88 3.68 9.28
N GLY A 46 -16.00 4.92 8.79
CA GLY A 46 -16.01 6.14 9.61
C GLY A 46 -14.63 6.60 10.07
N CYS A 47 -13.55 5.89 9.75
CA CYS A 47 -12.19 6.33 10.03
C CYS A 47 -11.74 7.40 9.02
N SER A 48 -10.76 8.21 9.42
CA SER A 48 -10.12 9.18 8.55
C SER A 48 -8.61 8.96 8.54
N GLY A 49 -7.96 9.47 7.48
CA GLY A 49 -6.52 9.41 7.37
C GLY A 49 -5.94 10.60 6.65
N VAL A 50 -4.62 10.64 6.63
CA VAL A 50 -3.83 11.66 5.95
C VAL A 50 -2.91 10.97 4.95
N PHE A 51 -2.83 11.52 3.74
CA PHE A 51 -1.86 11.12 2.74
C PHE A 51 -0.97 12.31 2.38
N VAL A 52 0.35 12.09 2.40
CA VAL A 52 1.34 13.10 2.04
C VAL A 52 2.30 12.51 1.02
N LEU A 53 2.50 13.23 -0.07
CA LEU A 53 3.48 12.94 -1.10
C LEU A 53 4.32 14.19 -1.34
N VAL A 54 5.64 14.03 -1.29
CA VAL A 54 6.61 15.09 -1.56
C VAL A 54 7.66 14.51 -2.51
N ALA A 55 7.45 14.64 -3.81
CA ALA A 55 8.34 14.12 -4.84
C ALA A 55 9.68 14.87 -4.90
N SER A 56 9.68 16.16 -4.54
CA SER A 56 10.87 17.02 -4.47
C SER A 56 11.72 16.82 -3.20
N SER A 57 11.35 15.86 -2.33
CA SER A 57 12.14 15.56 -1.13
C SER A 57 13.49 14.95 -1.48
N ARG A 58 14.57 15.52 -0.94
CA ARG A 58 15.94 14.98 -1.09
C ARG A 58 16.13 13.63 -0.37
N SER A 59 15.34 13.37 0.67
CA SER A 59 15.40 12.12 1.43
C SER A 59 14.17 11.26 1.11
N PRO A 60 14.34 10.08 0.49
CA PRO A 60 13.21 9.19 0.23
C PRO A 60 12.74 8.57 1.54
N LYS A 61 11.51 8.89 1.94
CA LYS A 61 10.84 8.25 3.07
C LYS A 61 9.48 7.75 2.63
N ILE A 62 9.24 6.46 2.80
CA ILE A 62 7.97 5.80 2.47
C ILE A 62 7.57 5.01 3.71
N PHE A 63 6.44 5.36 4.29
CA PHE A 63 5.86 4.59 5.37
C PHE A 63 4.33 4.65 5.37
N TRP A 64 3.73 3.62 5.94
CA TRP A 64 2.32 3.56 6.30
C TRP A 64 2.21 3.46 7.82
N ARG A 65 1.15 4.05 8.37
CA ARG A 65 0.83 3.93 9.79
C ARG A 65 -0.68 3.81 9.95
N VAL A 66 -1.11 2.72 10.59
CA VAL A 66 -2.51 2.44 10.88
C VAL A 66 -2.64 2.34 12.39
N VAL A 67 -3.43 3.23 12.98
CA VAL A 67 -3.68 3.28 14.42
C VAL A 67 -5.03 2.60 14.69
N GLY A 68 -5.03 1.60 15.55
CA GLY A 68 -6.23 0.89 15.97
C GLY A 68 -6.31 0.75 17.50
N LEU A 69 -7.42 0.20 17.98
CA LEU A 69 -7.70 0.08 19.42
C LEU A 69 -6.70 -0.82 20.17
N LYS A 70 -6.11 -1.80 19.48
CA LYS A 70 -5.17 -2.77 20.07
C LYS A 70 -3.70 -2.36 19.90
N GLY A 71 -3.45 -1.25 19.21
CA GLY A 71 -2.10 -0.83 18.88
C GLY A 71 -1.99 -0.19 17.51
N THR A 72 -0.75 0.11 17.12
CA THR A 72 -0.40 0.74 15.85
C THR A 72 0.45 -0.20 15.01
N VAL A 73 0.07 -0.40 13.75
CA VAL A 73 0.92 -1.04 12.75
C VAL A 73 1.59 0.04 11.92
N GLN A 74 2.89 -0.06 11.75
CA GLN A 74 3.67 0.85 10.92
C GLN A 74 4.54 0.03 9.97
N VAL A 75 4.54 0.40 8.69
CA VAL A 75 5.33 -0.27 7.66
C VAL A 75 6.25 0.75 7.05
N GLU A 76 7.55 0.50 7.09
CA GLU A 76 8.56 1.43 6.57
C GLU A 76 9.44 0.77 5.53
N ARG A 77 9.75 1.49 4.45
CA ARG A 77 10.79 1.05 3.52
C ARG A 77 12.16 1.22 4.18
N GLN A 78 12.90 0.13 4.33
CA GLN A 78 14.22 0.13 4.97
C GLN A 78 15.22 -0.75 4.19
N LYS A 79 16.51 -0.56 4.49
CA LYS A 79 17.58 -1.49 4.16
C LYS A 79 18.05 -2.19 5.44
N GLN A 80 17.96 -3.51 5.50
CA GLN A 80 18.45 -4.33 6.60
C GLN A 80 19.43 -5.37 6.06
N ASP A 81 20.62 -5.47 6.67
CA ASP A 81 21.66 -6.43 6.30
C ASP A 81 21.98 -6.46 4.79
N GLY A 82 22.02 -5.27 4.19
CA GLY A 82 22.27 -5.12 2.75
C GLY A 82 21.06 -5.29 1.84
N LYS A 83 19.94 -5.85 2.33
CA LYS A 83 18.73 -6.12 1.56
C LYS A 83 17.73 -4.98 1.66
N HIS A 84 17.12 -4.61 0.53
CA HIS A 84 16.00 -3.66 0.52
C HIS A 84 14.69 -4.39 0.81
N GLY A 85 13.85 -3.78 1.64
CA GLY A 85 12.62 -4.40 2.10
C GLY A 85 11.71 -3.42 2.83
N TYR A 86 10.73 -4.00 3.50
CA TYR A 86 9.83 -3.32 4.41
C TYR A 86 10.01 -3.87 5.83
N THR A 87 10.15 -2.97 6.79
CA THR A 87 10.08 -3.29 8.21
C THR A 87 8.65 -3.04 8.68
N VAL A 88 8.02 -4.05 9.25
CA VAL A 88 6.70 -3.97 9.89
C VAL A 88 6.91 -3.87 11.39
N LEU A 89 6.42 -2.79 11.98
CA LEU A 89 6.47 -2.48 13.40
C LEU A 89 5.05 -2.56 13.95
N PHE A 90 4.86 -3.36 15.01
CA PHE A 90 3.60 -3.40 15.75
C PHE A 90 3.83 -2.88 17.17
N TYR A 91 3.24 -1.74 17.46
CA TYR A 91 3.21 -1.13 18.78
C TYR A 91 1.91 -1.54 19.47
N GLY A 92 1.99 -2.52 20.38
CA GLY A 92 0.85 -2.99 21.15
C GLY A 92 0.37 -1.95 22.16
N ALA A 93 -0.91 -2.00 22.51
CA ALA A 93 -1.47 -1.20 23.60
C ALA A 93 -0.83 -1.50 24.97
N ASP A 94 -0.12 -2.63 25.10
CA ASP A 94 0.68 -3.00 26.28
C ASP A 94 2.06 -2.31 26.31
N GLY A 95 2.36 -1.44 25.34
CA GLY A 95 3.63 -0.72 25.23
C GLY A 95 4.76 -1.53 24.59
N LYS A 96 4.52 -2.79 24.20
CA LYS A 96 5.53 -3.60 23.50
C LYS A 96 5.62 -3.25 22.03
N CYS A 97 6.81 -3.38 21.47
CA CYS A 97 7.06 -3.19 20.05
C CYS A 97 7.64 -4.48 19.45
N ASN A 98 6.93 -5.06 18.49
CA ASN A 98 7.44 -6.16 17.68
C ASN A 98 7.88 -5.63 16.32
N SER A 99 8.95 -6.20 15.78
CA SER A 99 9.50 -5.82 14.48
C SER A 99 9.71 -7.07 13.61
N SER A 100 9.42 -6.96 12.32
CA SER A 100 9.65 -8.01 11.34
C SER A 100 10.03 -7.41 10.00
N PHE A 101 11.06 -7.97 9.36
CA PHE A 101 11.57 -7.47 8.08
C PHE A 101 11.21 -8.40 6.94
N TYR A 102 10.74 -7.80 5.84
CA TYR A 102 10.34 -8.50 4.63
C TYR A 102 11.11 -7.93 3.45
N PRO A 103 12.03 -8.69 2.83
CA PRO A 103 12.73 -8.25 1.64
C PRO A 103 11.74 -8.02 0.49
N PHE A 104 12.09 -7.17 -0.47
CA PHE A 104 11.24 -6.94 -1.64
C PHE A 104 11.00 -8.24 -2.41
N CYS A 105 9.73 -8.60 -2.56
CA CYS A 105 9.29 -9.76 -3.33
C CYS A 105 8.09 -9.46 -4.25
N GLY A 106 7.57 -8.23 -4.24
CA GLY A 106 6.27 -7.88 -4.83
C GLY A 106 6.08 -8.36 -6.27
N VAL A 107 7.00 -8.03 -7.18
CA VAL A 107 6.90 -8.42 -8.60
C VAL A 107 6.95 -9.94 -8.78
N ASN A 108 7.81 -10.63 -8.02
CA ASN A 108 7.94 -12.08 -8.13
C ASN A 108 6.68 -12.79 -7.63
N GLU A 109 6.14 -12.35 -6.49
CA GLU A 109 4.91 -12.94 -5.93
C GLU A 109 3.69 -12.60 -6.80
N GLU A 110 3.61 -11.38 -7.34
CA GLU A 110 2.56 -10.97 -8.27
C GLU A 110 2.55 -11.83 -9.54
N LEU A 111 3.72 -12.06 -10.14
CA LEU A 111 3.84 -12.92 -11.33
C LEU A 111 3.45 -14.38 -11.03
N LYS A 112 3.88 -14.92 -9.88
CA LYS A 112 3.51 -16.28 -9.46
C LYS A 112 2.00 -16.40 -9.27
N CYS A 113 1.38 -15.44 -8.59
CA CYS A 113 -0.06 -15.39 -8.41
C CYS A 113 -0.79 -15.33 -9.75
N PHE A 114 -0.34 -14.46 -10.67
CA PHE A 114 -0.92 -14.35 -11.99
C PHE A 114 -0.87 -15.67 -12.78
N VAL A 115 0.31 -16.30 -12.88
CA VAL A 115 0.47 -17.58 -13.61
C VAL A 115 -0.40 -18.67 -12.99
N HIS A 116 -0.46 -18.73 -11.66
CA HIS A 116 -1.30 -19.68 -10.94
C HIS A 116 -2.79 -19.49 -11.24
N ASP A 117 -3.28 -18.26 -11.25
CA ASP A 117 -4.69 -17.96 -11.51
C ASP A 117 -5.07 -18.23 -12.96
N ILE A 118 -4.21 -17.89 -13.92
CA ILE A 118 -4.39 -18.26 -15.34
C ILE A 118 -4.44 -19.78 -15.51
N SER A 119 -3.53 -20.51 -14.85
CA SER A 119 -3.49 -21.97 -14.92
C SER A 119 -4.78 -22.59 -14.36
N LYS A 120 -5.26 -22.09 -13.22
CA LYS A 120 -6.54 -22.52 -12.61
C LYS A 120 -7.74 -22.23 -13.52
N ALA A 121 -7.81 -21.03 -14.09
CA ALA A 121 -8.89 -20.65 -15.00
C ALA A 121 -8.90 -21.54 -16.24
N THR A 122 -7.73 -21.80 -16.82
CA THR A 122 -7.58 -22.67 -18.00
C THR A 122 -8.02 -24.11 -17.69
N LEU A 123 -7.61 -24.66 -16.54
CA LEU A 123 -8.05 -26.00 -16.12
C LEU A 123 -9.57 -26.08 -15.89
N LYS A 124 -10.20 -25.00 -15.41
CA LYS A 124 -11.67 -24.94 -15.30
C LYS A 124 -12.34 -24.97 -16.66
N VAL A 125 -11.85 -24.20 -17.63
CA VAL A 125 -12.37 -24.19 -19.01
C VAL A 125 -12.21 -25.56 -19.68
N ILE A 126 -11.09 -26.26 -19.47
CA ILE A 126 -10.89 -27.60 -20.02
C ILE A 126 -11.87 -28.62 -19.41
N LYS A 127 -12.17 -28.48 -18.11
CA LYS A 127 -13.07 -29.41 -17.40
C LYS A 127 -14.55 -29.09 -17.61
N ASP A 128 -14.88 -27.85 -17.95
CA ASP A 128 -16.23 -27.41 -18.25
C ASP A 128 -16.21 -26.43 -19.46
N PRO A 129 -16.36 -26.95 -20.69
CA PRO A 129 -16.29 -26.14 -21.91
C PRO A 129 -17.37 -25.05 -22.00
N ASN A 130 -18.45 -25.15 -21.21
CA ASN A 130 -19.53 -24.17 -21.16
C ASN A 130 -19.26 -23.05 -20.13
N PHE A 131 -18.15 -23.09 -19.41
CA PHE A 131 -17.82 -22.12 -18.35
C PHE A 131 -17.63 -20.68 -18.86
N MET A 132 -17.38 -20.48 -20.16
CA MET A 132 -17.17 -19.18 -20.79
C MET A 132 -18.34 -18.69 -21.64
N SER A 133 -19.47 -19.41 -21.71
CA SER A 133 -20.66 -18.92 -22.42
C SER A 133 -21.48 -18.00 -21.51
N VAL A 134 -21.16 -16.70 -21.56
CA VAL A 134 -22.08 -15.61 -21.18
C VAL A 134 -22.55 -14.93 -22.44
#